data_AF-A0A2M7KUR9-F1
#
_entry.id   AF-A0A2M7KUR9-F1
#
_cell.length_a   1.000
_cell.length_b   1.000
_cell.length_c   1.000
_cell.angle_alpha   90.00
_cell.angle_beta   90.00
_cell.angle_gamma   90.00
#
_symmetry.space_group_name_H-M   'P 1'
#
loop_
_entity.id
_entity.type
_entity.pdbx_description
1 polymer ?
#
loop_
_entity_poly.entity_id
_entity_poly.type
_entity_poly.pdbx_seq_one_letter_code
_entity_poly.pdbx_strand_id
1 'polypeptide(L)'
;MPVSEEIFRSVERRKAAGMVENIAQSVEELVNLGFQYRLHELYGRYADGEISLGCFAKELGLGTRELSAQLEQRGLPTANVGGRKQSTR
;
A
#
# COMPACT_ATOMS: atom_id res chain seq x y z
N MET A 1 -1.55 0.22 12.84
CA MET A 1 -2.96 -0.09 13.21
C MET A 1 -3.55 -1.00 12.14
N PRO A 2 -4.44 -1.94 12.48
CA PRO A 2 -5.13 -2.77 11.50
C PRO A 2 -6.09 -1.93 10.65
N VAL A 3 -6.18 -2.23 9.35
CA VAL A 3 -7.04 -1.52 8.38
C VAL A 3 -8.48 -1.38 8.87
N SER A 4 -9.01 -2.43 9.49
CA SER A 4 -10.35 -2.45 10.07
C SER A 4 -10.58 -1.32 11.06
N GLU A 5 -9.62 -0.98 11.90
CA GLU A 5 -9.79 0.02 12.95
C GLU A 5 -9.73 1.45 12.41
N GLU A 6 -8.96 1.68 11.35
CA GLU A 6 -8.93 2.96 10.64
C GLU A 6 -10.21 3.19 9.81
N ILE A 7 -10.74 2.13 9.19
CA ILE A 7 -12.08 2.12 8.58
C ILE A 7 -13.13 2.53 9.61
N PHE A 8 -13.14 1.87 10.78
CA PHE A 8 -14.11 2.17 11.83
C PHE A 8 -13.99 3.61 12.32
N ARG A 9 -12.77 4.13 12.52
CA ARG A 9 -12.57 5.54 12.93
C ARG A 9 -13.01 6.55 11.88
N SER A 10 -12.89 6.23 10.59
CA SER A 10 -13.37 7.11 9.52
C SER A 10 -14.89 7.12 9.43
N VAL A 11 -15.53 5.96 9.60
CA VAL A 11 -17.01 5.85 9.68
C VAL A 11 -17.55 6.59 10.90
N GLU A 12 -16.94 6.41 12.07
CA GLU A 12 -17.34 7.09 13.31
C GLU A 12 -17.19 8.62 13.23
N ARG A 13 -16.11 9.12 12.62
CA ARG A 13 -15.92 10.56 12.37
C ARG A 13 -17.03 11.16 11.50
N ARG A 14 -17.51 10.42 10.51
CA ARG A 14 -18.56 10.89 9.58
C ARG A 14 -19.96 10.80 10.18
N LYS A 15 -20.24 9.77 10.97
CA LYS A 15 -21.46 9.66 11.77
C LYS A 15 -21.58 10.84 12.74
N ALA A 16 -20.47 11.24 13.38
CA ALA A 16 -20.44 12.41 14.27
C ALA A 16 -20.63 13.75 13.52
N ALA A 17 -20.31 13.81 12.22
CA ALA A 17 -20.43 15.02 11.40
C ALA A 17 -21.79 15.15 10.66
N GLY A 18 -22.73 14.21 10.82
CA GLY A 18 -24.02 14.23 10.13
C GLY A 18 -23.95 14.02 8.61
N MET A 19 -22.78 13.66 8.08
CA MET A 19 -22.52 13.48 6.65
C MET A 19 -22.83 12.03 6.23
N VAL A 20 -24.11 11.69 6.12
CA VAL A 20 -24.56 10.38 5.60
C VAL A 20 -24.60 10.35 4.06
N GLU A 21 -24.42 11.49 3.38
CA GLU A 21 -24.88 11.63 2.00
C GLU A 21 -23.94 11.12 0.89
N ASN A 22 -22.70 10.71 1.16
CA ASN A 22 -21.82 10.25 0.08
C ASN A 22 -21.22 8.87 0.31
N ILE A 23 -22.04 7.86 0.07
CA ILE A 23 -21.64 6.44 0.02
C ILE A 23 -20.48 6.25 -0.98
N ALA A 24 -20.47 6.97 -2.10
CA ALA A 24 -19.39 6.85 -3.09
C ALA A 24 -18.05 7.34 -2.53
N GLN A 25 -18.01 8.50 -1.87
CA GLN A 25 -16.81 8.99 -1.17
C GLN A 25 -16.37 8.04 -0.06
N SER A 26 -17.32 7.35 0.57
CA SER A 26 -17.01 6.35 1.58
C SER A 26 -16.35 5.12 0.99
N VAL A 27 -16.90 4.59 -0.09
CA VAL A 27 -16.31 3.46 -0.80
C VAL A 27 -14.93 3.83 -1.36
N GLU A 28 -14.75 5.03 -1.91
CA GLU A 28 -13.46 5.51 -2.43
C GLU A 28 -12.38 5.52 -1.33
N GLU A 29 -12.69 6.04 -0.15
CA GLU A 29 -11.74 6.03 0.98
C GLU A 29 -11.39 4.61 1.43
N LEU A 30 -12.38 3.70 1.49
CA LEU A 30 -12.13 2.30 1.84
C LEU A 30 -11.25 1.59 0.81
N VAL A 31 -11.51 1.84 -0.47
CA VAL A 31 -10.71 1.29 -1.58
C VAL A 31 -9.28 1.82 -1.49
N ASN A 32 -9.09 3.12 -1.27
CA ASN A 32 -7.77 3.71 -1.14
C ASN A 32 -7.02 3.13 0.07
N LEU A 33 -7.67 3.01 1.23
CA LEU A 33 -7.04 2.46 2.42
C LEU A 33 -6.63 0.98 2.22
N GLY A 34 -7.52 0.18 1.61
CA GLY A 34 -7.22 -1.21 1.28
C GLY A 34 -6.04 -1.32 0.31
N PHE A 35 -5.99 -0.44 -0.70
CA PHE A 35 -4.87 -0.36 -1.63
C PHE A 35 -3.56 -0.01 -0.92
N GLN A 36 -3.54 1.04 -0.07
CA GLN A 36 -2.32 1.44 0.65
C GLN A 36 -1.80 0.32 1.56
N TYR A 37 -2.70 -0.37 2.26
CA TYR A 37 -2.31 -1.49 3.11
C TYR A 37 -1.67 -2.61 2.30
N ARG A 38 -2.31 -3.02 1.20
CA ARG A 38 -1.79 -4.09 0.35
C ARG A 38 -0.46 -3.71 -0.29
N LEU A 39 -0.30 -2.45 -0.71
CA LEU A 39 0.95 -1.92 -1.23
C LEU A 39 2.06 -2.04 -0.19
N HIS A 40 1.81 -1.65 1.06
CA HIS A 40 2.80 -1.71 2.13
C HIS A 40 3.20 -3.15 2.48
N GLU A 41 2.22 -4.06 2.60
CA GLU A 41 2.46 -5.48 2.86
C GLU A 41 3.35 -6.12 1.78
N LEU A 42 3.00 -5.90 0.51
CA LEU A 42 3.75 -6.45 -0.62
C LEU A 42 5.12 -5.78 -0.77
N TYR A 43 5.24 -4.49 -0.46
CA TYR A 43 6.53 -3.81 -0.46
C TYR A 43 7.49 -4.42 0.57
N GLY A 44 7.02 -4.74 1.78
CA GLY A 44 7.83 -5.43 2.78
C GLY A 44 8.38 -6.76 2.26
N ARG A 45 7.50 -7.59 1.70
CA ARG A 45 7.88 -8.89 1.11
C ARG A 45 8.83 -8.74 -0.09
N TYR A 46 8.65 -7.69 -0.90
CA TYR A 46 9.57 -7.36 -2.00
C TYR A 46 10.94 -6.93 -1.47
N ALA A 47 10.97 -6.07 -0.44
CA ALA A 47 12.20 -5.58 0.17
C ALA A 47 13.00 -6.70 0.84
N ASP A 48 12.30 -7.69 1.42
CA ASP A 48 12.90 -8.91 1.99
C ASP A 48 13.31 -9.94 0.92
N GLY A 49 12.98 -9.68 -0.35
CA GLY A 49 13.32 -10.55 -1.49
C GLY A 49 12.43 -11.79 -1.62
N GLU A 50 11.31 -11.86 -0.89
CA GLU A 50 10.36 -12.98 -0.95
C GLU A 50 9.57 -13.00 -2.26
N ILE A 51 9.30 -11.83 -2.84
CA ILE A 51 8.58 -11.69 -4.10
C ILE A 51 9.36 -10.80 -5.07
N SER A 52 9.22 -11.06 -6.37
CA SER A 52 9.78 -10.19 -7.40
C SER A 52 8.91 -8.94 -7.62
N LEU A 53 9.50 -7.88 -8.16
CA LEU A 53 8.77 -6.66 -8.55
C LEU A 53 7.61 -6.96 -9.53
N GLY A 54 7.81 -7.96 -10.41
CA GLY A 54 6.75 -8.43 -11.32
C GLY A 54 5.59 -9.11 -10.60
N CYS A 55 5.88 -9.93 -9.58
CA CYS A 55 4.85 -10.54 -8.75
C CYS A 55 4.09 -9.49 -7.93
N PHE A 56 4.80 -8.51 -7.37
CA PHE A 56 4.22 -7.38 -6.66
C PHE A 56 3.25 -6.60 -7.57
N ALA A 57 3.67 -6.23 -8.78
CA ALA A 57 2.82 -5.49 -9.71
C ALA A 57 1.54 -6.27 -10.06
N LYS A 58 1.67 -7.57 -10.32
CA LYS A 58 0.55 -8.46 -10.63
C LYS A 58 -0.48 -8.54 -9.48
N GLU A 59 -0.01 -8.63 -8.23
CA GLU A 59 -0.87 -8.69 -7.05
C GLU A 59 -1.68 -7.41 -6.81
N LEU A 60 -1.18 -6.26 -7.28
CA LEU A 60 -1.92 -4.99 -7.26
C LEU A 60 -2.72 -4.70 -8.54
N GLY A 61 -2.67 -5.60 -9.53
CA GLY A 61 -3.29 -5.37 -10.83
C GLY A 61 -2.63 -4.25 -11.65
N LEU A 62 -1.37 -3.92 -11.36
CA LEU A 62 -0.61 -2.85 -12.01
C LEU A 62 0.42 -3.40 -13.00
N GLY A 63 0.84 -2.55 -13.93
CA GLY A 63 2.06 -2.79 -14.71
C GLY A 63 3.32 -2.57 -13.86
N THR A 64 4.44 -3.23 -14.19
CA THR A 64 5.70 -3.06 -13.45
C THR A 64 6.22 -1.62 -13.50
N ARG A 65 6.09 -0.94 -14.65
CA ARG A 65 6.45 0.48 -14.80
C ARG A 65 5.58 1.39 -13.93
N GLU A 66 4.28 1.10 -13.86
CA GLU A 66 3.32 1.84 -13.07
C GLU A 66 3.61 1.67 -11.57
N LEU A 67 3.86 0.44 -11.13
CA LEU A 67 4.29 0.16 -9.77
C LEU A 67 5.60 0.89 -9.44
N SER A 68 6.61 0.84 -10.32
CA SER A 68 7.87 1.56 -10.11
C SER A 68 7.65 3.06 -9.92
N ALA A 69 6.84 3.68 -10.78
CA ALA A 69 6.51 5.10 -10.65
C ALA A 69 5.78 5.41 -9.33
N GLN A 70 4.85 4.56 -8.90
CA GLN A 70 4.15 4.72 -7.63
C GLN A 70 5.07 4.58 -6.42
N LEU A 71 6.05 3.68 -6.47
CA LEU A 71 7.05 3.51 -5.42
C LEU A 71 7.99 4.72 -5.37
N GLU A 72 8.48 5.19 -6.52
CA GLU A 72 9.34 6.37 -6.62
C GLU A 72 8.66 7.64 -6.10
N GLN A 73 7.39 7.87 -6.46
CA GLN A 73 6.60 8.99 -5.93
C GLN A 73 6.47 8.98 -4.40
N ARG A 74 6.57 7.80 -3.79
CA ARG A 74 6.50 7.60 -2.33
C ARG A 74 7.89 7.55 -1.68
N GLY A 75 8.97 7.73 -2.46
CA GLY A 75 10.34 7.61 -1.98
C GLY A 75 10.74 6.19 -1.60
N LEU A 76 10.02 5.18 -2.08
CA LEU A 76 10.30 3.76 -1.84
C LEU A 76 11.25 3.21 -2.91
N PRO A 77 12.43 2.69 -2.52
CA PRO A 77 13.38 2.12 -3.47
C PRO A 77 12.82 0.95 -4.28
N THR A 78 13.05 0.98 -5.59
CA THR A 78 12.67 -0.06 -6.57
C THR A 78 13.86 -0.93 -7.01
N ALA A 79 15.07 -0.58 -6.58
CA ALA A 79 16.28 -1.37 -6.80
C ALA A 79 16.54 -2.23 -5.56
N ASN A 80 16.77 -3.53 -5.78
CA ASN A 80 16.92 -4.56 -4.75
C ASN A 80 17.64 -4.06 -3.48
N VAL A 81 16.88 -3.89 -2.40
CA VAL A 81 17.41 -3.58 -1.05
C VAL A 81 18.13 -4.81 -0.44
N GLY A 82 18.21 -5.93 -1.16
CA GLY A 82 19.01 -7.13 -0.81
C GLY A 82 20.52 -7.04 -1.06
N GLY A 83 21.07 -5.85 -1.36
CA GLY A 83 22.49 -5.67 -1.73
C GLY A 83 23.47 -5.28 -0.60
N ARG A 84 23.10 -5.36 0.68
CA ARG A 84 24.07 -5.18 1.79
C ARG A 84 24.03 -6.34 2.79
N LYS A 85 24.71 -7.42 2.43
CA LYS A 85 25.62 -8.06 3.39
C LYS A 85 27.02 -7.57 3.05
N GLN A 86 27.46 -6.51 3.73
CA GLN A 86 28.88 -6.29 3.93
C GLN A 86 29.38 -7.50 4.74
N SER A 87 29.81 -8.55 4.04
CA SER A 87 30.63 -9.60 4.62
C SER A 87 32.00 -8.98 4.88
N THR A 88 32.18 -8.43 6.06
CA THR A 88 33.50 -8.19 6.63
C THR A 88 34.17 -9.55 6.84
N ARG A 89 35.11 -9.88 5.94
CA ARG A 89 36.27 -10.72 6.24
C ARG A 89 37.42 -10.30 5.36
#